data_AF-A0AA90TXX0-F1
#
_entry.id   AF-A0AA90TXX0-F1
#
_cell.length_a   1.000
_cell.length_b   1.000
_cell.length_c   1.000
_cell.angle_alpha   90.00
_cell.angle_beta   90.00
_cell.angle_gamma   90.00
#
_symmetry.space_group_name_H-M   'P 1'
#
loop_
_entity.id
_entity.type
_entity.pdbx_description
1 polymer ?
#
loop_
_entity_poly.entity_id
_entity_poly.type
_entity_poly.pdbx_seq_one_letter_code
_entity_poly.pdbx_strand_id
1 'polypeptide(L)'
;MECIVLDEKVHYDGSQISSLWAYNLKGVQYDSIVAFRGGCDVKIEHMIDLEDKRMGDSIYSTDMLHFLIEHFDSTDLKLVYARQRLFTSIVAESLFANGIVTTRQGDDLFVNGKKLTISIASTSAVSQKIHFGINVYHDFYGNLTDVGIDEARAVSLLADIGDRYVAEIHDIEKDLRKSRPLDVI
;
A
#
# COMPACT_ATOMS: atom_id res chain seq x y z
N MET A 1 -8.85 -10.41 7.82
CA MET A 1 -7.66 -9.59 7.58
C MET A 1 -7.51 -8.63 8.75
N GLU A 2 -6.28 -8.25 9.13
CA GLU A 2 -6.08 -7.22 10.16
C GLU A 2 -5.04 -6.18 9.74
N CYS A 3 -5.18 -4.98 10.30
CA CYS A 3 -4.23 -3.89 10.19
C CYS A 3 -3.26 -3.95 11.38
N ILE A 4 -1.96 -3.88 11.08
CA ILE A 4 -0.90 -3.89 12.09
C ILE A 4 -0.07 -2.63 11.87
N VAL A 5 -0.23 -1.67 12.76
CA VAL A 5 0.60 -0.45 12.76
C VAL A 5 1.87 -0.72 13.57
N LEU A 6 3.03 -0.37 13.02
CA LEU A 6 4.30 -0.43 13.74
C LEU A 6 4.58 0.93 14.40
N ASP A 7 4.85 0.91 15.71
CA ASP A 7 5.14 2.12 16.49
C ASP A 7 6.53 2.70 16.17
N GLU A 8 7.47 1.82 15.83
CA GLU A 8 8.85 2.20 15.51
C GLU A 8 9.00 2.55 14.02
N LYS A 9 9.94 3.46 13.72
CA LYS A 9 10.29 3.73 12.32
C LYS A 9 10.98 2.50 11.71
N VAL A 10 10.46 2.04 10.58
CA VAL A 10 11.02 0.92 9.82
C VAL A 10 11.33 1.41 8.40
N HIS A 11 12.57 1.23 7.97
CA HIS A 11 12.99 1.60 6.62
C HIS A 11 12.60 0.53 5.61
N TYR A 12 12.17 0.96 4.42
CA TYR A 12 11.83 0.09 3.31
C TYR A 12 12.98 0.05 2.30
N ASP A 13 13.59 -1.11 2.13
CA ASP A 13 14.66 -1.37 1.15
C ASP A 13 14.21 -2.28 -0.01
N GLY A 14 12.92 -2.65 -0.01
CA GLY A 14 12.32 -3.58 -0.97
C GLY A 14 12.25 -5.01 -0.47
N SER A 15 13.08 -5.42 0.50
CA SER A 15 13.07 -6.82 0.98
C SER A 15 11.78 -7.19 1.72
N GLN A 16 11.07 -6.19 2.26
CA GLN A 16 9.83 -6.37 3.02
C GLN A 16 8.65 -6.83 2.14
N ILE A 17 8.73 -6.70 0.81
CA ILE A 17 7.70 -7.22 -0.11
C ILE A 17 7.74 -8.75 -0.25
N SER A 18 8.74 -9.41 0.34
CA SER A 18 8.82 -10.87 0.37
C SER A 18 7.62 -11.51 1.07
N SER A 19 7.32 -12.75 0.67
CA SER A 19 6.24 -13.55 1.26
C SER A 19 6.53 -13.81 2.74
N LEU A 20 5.48 -13.91 3.55
CA LEU A 20 5.55 -14.23 4.97
C LEU A 20 6.35 -13.20 5.78
N TRP A 21 6.54 -11.98 5.27
CA TRP A 21 7.28 -10.94 5.98
C TRP A 21 6.62 -10.60 7.32
N ALA A 22 5.29 -10.44 7.35
CA ALA A 22 4.54 -10.18 8.58
C ALA A 22 4.61 -11.36 9.57
N TYR A 23 4.63 -12.60 9.08
CA TYR A 23 4.84 -13.79 9.89
C TYR A 23 6.24 -13.79 10.53
N ASN A 24 7.29 -13.51 9.76
CA ASN A 24 8.65 -13.45 10.28
C ASN A 24 8.85 -12.30 11.28
N LEU A 25 8.12 -11.18 11.10
CA LEU A 25 8.22 -10.02 11.98
C LEU A 25 7.48 -10.21 13.31
N LYS A 26 6.22 -10.68 13.30
CA LYS A 26 5.34 -10.74 14.49
C LYS A 26 4.53 -12.03 14.63
N GLY A 27 4.77 -13.06 13.82
CA GLY A 27 4.03 -14.33 13.88
C GLY A 27 2.61 -14.26 13.32
N VAL A 28 2.32 -13.30 12.44
CA VAL A 28 1.02 -13.09 11.81
C VAL A 28 0.65 -14.26 10.89
N GLN A 29 -0.50 -14.89 11.10
CA GLN A 29 -0.95 -16.11 10.39
C GLN A 29 -2.27 -15.92 9.63
N TYR A 30 -2.54 -14.70 9.18
CA TYR A 30 -3.74 -14.32 8.44
C TYR A 30 -3.41 -13.22 7.42
N ASP A 31 -4.31 -12.99 6.47
CA ASP A 31 -4.24 -11.85 5.56
C ASP A 31 -4.01 -10.55 6.36
N SER A 32 -3.06 -9.74 5.94
CA SER A 32 -2.65 -8.58 6.73
C SER A 32 -2.28 -7.38 5.88
N ILE A 33 -2.46 -6.20 6.47
CA ILE A 33 -1.86 -4.94 6.03
C ILE A 33 -0.97 -4.45 7.17
N VAL A 34 0.34 -4.43 6.94
CA VAL A 34 1.31 -3.86 7.89
C VAL A 34 1.60 -2.43 7.47
N ALA A 35 1.28 -1.48 8.35
CA ALA A 35 1.42 -0.06 8.12
C ALA A 35 2.56 0.50 9.01
N PHE A 36 3.50 1.22 8.42
CA PHE A 36 4.63 1.80 9.15
C PHE A 36 5.16 3.05 8.47
N ARG A 37 6.05 3.76 9.15
CA ARG A 37 6.72 4.95 8.61
C ARG A 37 8.22 4.78 8.63
N GLY A 38 8.89 5.29 7.62
CA GLY A 38 10.35 5.33 7.57
C GLY A 38 10.85 5.86 6.24
N GLY A 39 12.16 5.75 6.03
CA GLY A 39 12.76 6.04 4.73
C GLY A 39 12.55 4.90 3.73
N CYS A 40 12.61 5.24 2.46
CA CYS A 40 12.55 4.35 1.31
C CYS A 40 13.89 4.42 0.56
N ASP A 41 14.54 3.29 0.34
CA ASP A 41 15.78 3.17 -0.46
C ASP A 41 15.84 1.77 -1.08
N VAL A 42 15.08 1.58 -2.16
CA VAL A 42 14.91 0.25 -2.78
C VAL A 42 16.20 -0.18 -3.47
N LYS A 43 16.73 -1.32 -3.06
CA LYS A 43 17.93 -1.90 -3.67
C LYS A 43 17.61 -2.54 -5.01
N ILE A 44 18.56 -2.50 -5.95
CA ILE A 44 18.38 -2.98 -7.33
C ILE A 44 18.02 -4.48 -7.37
N GLU A 45 18.53 -5.26 -6.41
CA GLU A 45 18.21 -6.67 -6.21
C GLU A 45 16.78 -6.92 -5.68
N HIS A 46 16.15 -5.90 -5.09
CA HIS A 46 14.79 -5.95 -4.55
C HIS A 46 13.77 -5.17 -5.38
N MET A 47 14.24 -4.52 -6.45
CA MET A 47 13.38 -3.82 -7.40
C MET A 47 12.57 -4.82 -8.24
N ILE A 48 11.26 -4.84 -7.98
CA ILE A 48 10.31 -5.74 -8.64
C ILE A 48 9.89 -5.19 -10.01
N ASP A 49 9.76 -3.87 -10.14
CA ASP A 49 9.46 -3.24 -11.42
C ASP A 49 10.69 -3.31 -12.34
N LEU A 50 10.54 -4.04 -13.45
CA LEU A 50 11.61 -4.21 -14.42
C LEU A 50 11.76 -3.00 -15.36
N GLU A 51 10.76 -2.14 -15.46
CA GLU A 51 10.85 -0.87 -16.16
C GLU A 51 11.78 0.09 -15.41
N ASP A 52 11.54 0.30 -14.12
CA ASP A 52 12.40 1.11 -13.24
C ASP A 52 13.85 0.59 -13.27
N LYS A 53 14.02 -0.74 -13.19
CA LYS A 53 15.34 -1.38 -13.29
C LYS A 53 16.03 -1.14 -14.63
N ARG A 54 15.29 -1.11 -15.74
CA ARG A 54 15.84 -0.85 -17.07
C ARG A 54 16.21 0.62 -17.27
N MET A 55 15.42 1.53 -16.68
CA MET A 55 15.67 2.96 -16.74
C MET A 55 16.75 3.42 -15.77
N GLY A 56 17.12 2.57 -14.80
CA GLY A 56 18.10 2.89 -13.78
C GLY A 56 17.53 3.86 -12.74
N ASP A 57 16.21 3.85 -12.58
CA ASP A 57 15.51 4.73 -11.66
C ASP A 57 15.81 4.32 -10.23
N SER A 58 15.89 5.33 -9.36
CA SER A 58 16.07 5.15 -7.92
C SER A 58 14.75 5.44 -7.23
N ILE A 59 14.23 4.45 -6.50
CA ILE A 59 13.07 4.63 -5.64
C ILE A 59 13.58 4.99 -4.25
N TYR A 60 13.59 6.30 -3.97
CA TYR A 60 14.17 6.87 -2.75
C TYR A 60 13.25 7.92 -2.12
N SER A 61 13.19 7.94 -0.79
CA SER A 61 12.55 8.99 0.00
C SER A 61 13.08 8.94 1.44
N THR A 62 13.32 10.09 2.07
CA THR A 62 13.79 10.11 3.47
C THR A 62 12.68 9.84 4.48
N ASP A 63 11.41 10.06 4.10
CA ASP A 63 10.27 9.89 4.99
C ASP A 63 8.98 9.58 4.22
N MET A 64 8.45 8.39 4.45
CA MET A 64 7.34 7.80 3.72
C MET A 64 6.47 6.95 4.65
N LEU A 65 5.16 6.99 4.40
CA LEU A 65 4.22 6.01 4.96
C LEU A 65 4.22 4.79 4.05
N HIS A 66 4.35 3.60 4.64
CA HIS A 66 4.43 2.33 3.92
C HIS A 66 3.29 1.41 4.33
N PHE A 67 2.75 0.71 3.34
CA PHE A 67 1.75 -0.34 3.53
C PHE A 67 2.20 -1.60 2.81
N LEU A 68 2.37 -2.68 3.55
CA LEU A 68 2.69 -4.01 3.05
C LEU A 68 1.48 -4.91 3.24
N ILE A 69 0.84 -5.27 2.13
CA ILE A 69 -0.37 -6.09 2.11
C ILE A 69 -0.01 -7.50 1.66
N GLU A 70 -0.55 -8.50 2.34
CA GLU A 70 -0.42 -9.90 1.98
C GLU A 70 -1.76 -10.63 2.06
N HIS A 71 -2.13 -11.29 0.96
CA HIS A 71 -3.32 -12.12 0.86
C HIS A 71 -2.96 -13.56 0.51
N PHE A 72 -3.61 -14.54 1.13
CA PHE A 72 -3.34 -15.97 0.97
C PHE A 72 -4.44 -16.74 0.21
N ASP A 73 -5.38 -16.04 -0.42
CA ASP A 73 -6.54 -16.64 -1.08
C ASP A 73 -6.31 -17.00 -2.56
N SER A 74 -5.31 -16.41 -3.22
CA SER A 74 -5.04 -16.58 -4.65
C SER A 74 -3.61 -16.21 -5.01
N THR A 75 -3.15 -16.63 -6.19
CA THR A 75 -1.91 -16.15 -6.83
C THR A 75 -2.17 -15.53 -8.20
N ASP A 76 -3.42 -15.15 -8.48
CA ASP A 76 -3.84 -14.50 -9.72
C ASP A 76 -3.25 -13.07 -9.82
N LEU A 77 -2.45 -12.84 -10.87
CA LEU A 77 -1.79 -11.55 -11.12
C LEU A 77 -2.78 -10.42 -11.43
N LYS A 78 -3.88 -10.69 -12.14
CA LYS A 78 -4.89 -9.65 -12.43
C LYS A 78 -5.61 -9.25 -11.16
N LEU A 79 -5.90 -10.21 -10.27
CA LEU A 79 -6.54 -9.94 -8.99
C LEU A 79 -5.66 -9.06 -8.08
N VAL A 80 -4.36 -9.36 -7.95
CA VAL A 80 -3.50 -8.52 -7.09
C VAL A 80 -3.35 -7.10 -7.63
N TYR A 81 -3.23 -6.93 -8.96
CA TYR A 81 -3.22 -5.60 -9.56
C TYR A 81 -4.58 -4.89 -9.41
N ALA A 82 -5.70 -5.60 -9.47
CA ALA A 82 -7.01 -5.00 -9.17
C ALA A 82 -7.09 -4.52 -7.71
N ARG A 83 -6.63 -5.34 -6.76
CA ARG A 83 -6.54 -4.98 -5.33
C ARG A 83 -5.62 -3.79 -5.08
N GLN A 84 -4.51 -3.69 -5.79
CA GLN A 84 -3.60 -2.54 -5.75
C GLN A 84 -4.32 -1.24 -6.16
N ARG A 85 -5.08 -1.27 -7.26
CA ARG A 85 -5.82 -0.08 -7.74
C ARG A 85 -7.01 0.25 -6.82
N LEU A 86 -7.65 -0.75 -6.22
CA LEU A 86 -8.66 -0.55 -5.17
C LEU A 86 -8.04 0.15 -3.96
N PHE A 87 -6.91 -0.35 -3.45
CA PHE A 87 -6.20 0.28 -2.34
C PHE A 87 -5.79 1.73 -2.66
N THR A 88 -5.31 1.98 -3.87
CA THR A 88 -4.99 3.34 -4.36
C THR A 88 -6.22 4.27 -4.26
N SER A 89 -7.41 3.75 -4.56
CA SER A 89 -8.66 4.53 -4.49
C SER A 89 -9.06 4.81 -3.03
N ILE A 90 -8.91 3.82 -2.14
CA ILE A 90 -9.14 3.98 -0.69
C ILE A 90 -8.19 5.02 -0.08
N VAL A 91 -6.92 5.01 -0.49
CA VAL A 91 -5.95 6.03 -0.06
C VAL A 91 -6.42 7.42 -0.53
N ALA A 92 -6.84 7.57 -1.79
CA ALA A 92 -7.34 8.84 -2.30
C ALA A 92 -8.56 9.35 -1.50
N GLU A 93 -9.49 8.46 -1.14
CA GLU A 93 -10.66 8.78 -0.33
C GLU A 93 -10.30 9.19 1.10
N SER A 94 -9.34 8.50 1.73
CA SER A 94 -8.81 8.86 3.04
C SER A 94 -8.12 10.24 3.03
N LEU A 95 -7.30 10.52 2.00
CA LEU A 95 -6.66 11.82 1.81
C LEU A 95 -7.71 12.92 1.58
N PHE A 96 -8.75 12.64 0.79
CA PHE A 96 -9.86 13.57 0.56
C PHE A 96 -10.63 13.90 1.84
N ALA A 97 -10.91 12.90 2.68
CA ALA A 97 -11.53 13.09 3.99
C ALA A 97 -10.68 13.99 4.92
N ASN A 98 -9.38 14.09 4.66
CA ASN A 98 -8.42 14.94 5.35
C ASN A 98 -8.18 16.31 4.68
N GLY A 99 -8.97 16.64 3.65
CA GLY A 99 -8.91 17.92 2.92
C GLY A 99 -7.89 17.94 1.78
N ILE A 100 -7.29 16.81 1.40
CA ILE A 100 -6.29 16.71 0.35
C ILE A 100 -6.95 16.21 -0.93
N VAL A 101 -6.95 17.03 -1.97
CA VAL A 101 -7.44 16.64 -3.29
C VAL A 101 -6.31 16.01 -4.08
N THR A 102 -6.46 14.75 -4.46
CA THR A 102 -5.53 14.03 -5.33
C THR A 102 -6.16 13.69 -6.68
N THR A 103 -5.33 13.58 -7.72
CA THR A 103 -5.72 12.92 -8.98
C THR A 103 -5.09 11.54 -9.03
N ARG A 104 -5.84 10.54 -9.51
CA ARG A 104 -5.35 9.18 -9.69
C ARG A 104 -5.02 8.90 -11.14
N GLN A 105 -3.84 8.37 -11.40
CA GLN A 105 -3.44 7.81 -12.70
C GLN A 105 -2.99 6.38 -12.47
N GLY A 106 -3.91 5.42 -12.67
CA GLY A 106 -3.60 4.04 -12.36
C GLY A 106 -3.45 3.80 -10.84
N ASP A 107 -2.25 3.45 -10.40
CA ASP A 107 -1.80 3.11 -9.03
C ASP A 107 -1.05 4.27 -8.38
N ASP A 108 -0.86 5.35 -9.14
CA ASP A 108 -0.25 6.56 -8.65
C ASP A 108 -1.31 7.59 -8.28
N LEU A 109 -1.09 8.24 -7.15
CA LEU A 109 -1.76 9.46 -6.75
C LEU A 109 -0.84 10.65 -6.95
N PHE A 110 -1.43 11.76 -7.37
CA PHE A 110 -0.75 13.02 -7.58
C PHE A 110 -1.42 14.11 -6.75
N VAL A 111 -0.61 15.03 -6.24
CA VAL A 111 -1.06 16.23 -5.53
C VAL A 111 -0.36 17.44 -6.11
N ASN A 112 -1.12 18.50 -6.43
CA ASN A 112 -0.60 19.70 -7.09
C ASN A 112 0.25 19.39 -8.36
N GLY A 113 -0.13 18.37 -9.13
CA GLY A 113 0.57 17.94 -10.34
C GLY A 113 1.84 17.14 -10.13
N LYS A 114 2.24 16.85 -8.89
CA LYS A 114 3.41 16.03 -8.56
C LYS A 114 2.99 14.65 -8.03
N LYS A 115 3.72 13.61 -8.42
CA LYS A 115 3.49 12.23 -7.95
C LYS A 115 3.70 12.18 -6.43
N LEU A 116 2.71 11.69 -5.70
CA LEU A 116 2.68 11.61 -4.23
C LEU A 116 3.05 10.20 -3.73
N THR A 117 2.70 9.18 -4.52
CA THR A 117 2.77 7.78 -4.10
C THR A 117 3.68 6.95 -4.99
N ILE A 118 4.12 5.83 -4.46
CA ILE A 118 4.70 4.72 -5.22
C ILE A 118 3.91 3.46 -4.87
N SER A 119 3.85 2.51 -5.80
CA SER A 119 3.10 1.28 -5.57
C SER A 119 3.65 0.17 -6.45
N ILE A 120 3.64 -1.06 -5.93
CA ILE A 120 3.93 -2.24 -6.73
C ILE A 120 3.12 -3.42 -6.19
N ALA A 121 2.71 -4.30 -7.10
CA ALA A 121 1.96 -5.50 -6.81
C ALA A 121 2.58 -6.69 -7.53
N SER A 122 2.63 -7.84 -6.86
CA SER A 122 3.09 -9.09 -7.47
C SER A 122 2.56 -10.28 -6.68
N THR A 123 2.87 -11.48 -7.14
CA THR A 123 2.54 -12.72 -6.44
C THR A 123 3.79 -13.55 -6.20
N SER A 124 3.79 -14.28 -5.10
CA SER A 124 4.71 -15.38 -4.86
C SER A 124 4.04 -16.71 -5.20
N ALA A 125 4.74 -17.82 -4.93
CA ALA A 125 4.16 -19.15 -5.08
C ALA A 125 2.96 -19.42 -4.13
N VAL A 126 2.79 -18.62 -3.07
CA VAL A 126 1.83 -18.92 -1.98
C VAL A 126 0.96 -17.74 -1.55
N SER A 127 1.18 -16.54 -2.09
CA SER A 127 0.50 -15.32 -1.62
C SER A 127 0.54 -14.22 -2.68
N GLN A 128 -0.35 -13.24 -2.53
CA GLN A 128 -0.28 -11.96 -3.23
C GLN A 128 0.37 -10.90 -2.33
N LYS A 129 1.16 -10.01 -2.93
CA LYS A 129 1.90 -8.96 -2.21
C LYS A 129 1.68 -7.61 -2.88
N ILE A 130 1.39 -6.60 -2.07
CA ILE A 130 1.32 -5.21 -2.50
C ILE A 130 2.18 -4.37 -1.57
N HIS A 131 3.02 -3.51 -2.13
CA HIS A 131 3.64 -2.41 -1.43
C HIS A 131 3.03 -1.10 -1.93
N PHE A 132 2.74 -0.19 -1.01
CA PHE A 132 2.30 1.15 -1.32
C PHE A 132 3.03 2.14 -0.42
N GLY A 133 3.51 3.23 -1.00
CA GLY A 133 4.25 4.28 -0.33
C GLY A 133 3.60 5.65 -0.53
N ILE A 134 3.55 6.48 0.50
CA ILE A 134 3.08 7.88 0.44
C ILE A 134 4.18 8.78 0.99
N ASN A 135 4.71 9.70 0.18
CA ASN A 135 5.74 10.62 0.65
C ASN A 135 5.21 11.52 1.77
N VAL A 136 5.81 11.44 2.96
CA VAL A 136 5.57 12.42 4.02
C VAL A 136 6.36 13.70 3.72
N TYR A 137 7.63 13.52 3.34
CA TYR A 137 8.52 14.58 2.87
C TYR A 137 9.32 14.09 1.67
N HIS A 138 9.48 14.95 0.66
CA HIS A 138 10.38 14.70 -0.46
C HIS A 138 10.74 16.03 -1.16
N ASP A 139 11.99 16.21 -1.58
CA ASP A 139 12.47 17.47 -2.17
C ASP A 139 11.84 17.76 -3.55
N PHE A 140 11.67 16.73 -4.39
CA PHE A 140 11.20 16.87 -5.77
C PHE A 140 9.71 16.48 -5.99
N TYR A 141 9.30 15.31 -5.52
CA TYR A 141 7.96 14.76 -5.66
C TYR A 141 6.93 15.39 -4.71
N GLY A 142 5.65 15.11 -4.95
CA GLY A 142 4.57 15.54 -4.08
C GLY A 142 4.69 14.84 -2.73
N ASN A 143 4.36 15.55 -1.66
CA ASN A 143 4.49 15.06 -0.30
C ASN A 143 3.39 15.64 0.60
N LEU A 144 3.14 14.98 1.74
CA LEU A 144 2.07 15.36 2.67
C LEU A 144 2.36 16.68 3.40
N THR A 145 3.64 17.00 3.65
CA THR A 145 4.03 18.23 4.34
C THR A 145 3.64 19.48 3.52
N ASP A 146 3.82 19.44 2.19
CA ASP A 146 3.44 20.52 1.26
C ASP A 146 1.94 20.83 1.26
N VAL A 147 1.10 19.91 1.74
CA VAL A 147 -0.36 20.06 1.83
C VAL A 147 -0.85 20.17 3.28
N GLY A 148 0.04 20.51 4.22
CA GLY A 148 -0.32 20.87 5.59
C GLY A 148 -0.63 19.68 6.50
N ILE A 149 -0.15 18.49 6.17
CA ILE A 149 -0.16 17.33 7.07
C ILE A 149 1.14 17.34 7.87
N ASP A 150 1.01 17.53 9.18
CA ASP A 150 2.13 17.41 10.11
C ASP A 150 2.43 15.95 10.47
N GLU A 151 3.43 15.77 11.32
CA GLU A 151 3.88 14.45 11.76
C GLU A 151 2.77 13.63 12.42
N ALA A 152 1.98 14.25 13.29
CA ALA A 152 0.92 13.58 14.05
C ALA A 152 -0.22 13.13 13.14
N ARG A 153 -0.62 13.99 12.20
CA ARG A 153 -1.62 13.67 11.19
C ARG A 153 -1.12 12.59 10.22
N ALA A 154 0.16 12.62 9.82
CA ALA A 154 0.74 11.56 9.00
C ALA A 154 0.70 10.19 9.69
N VAL A 155 0.98 10.13 11.00
CA VAL A 155 0.84 8.88 11.77
C VAL A 155 -0.62 8.44 11.85
N SER A 156 -1.56 9.37 12.05
CA SER A 156 -2.99 9.03 12.08
C SER A 156 -3.51 8.42 10.76
N LEU A 157 -2.93 8.83 9.62
CA LEU A 157 -3.27 8.28 8.31
C LEU A 157 -2.89 6.80 8.16
N LEU A 158 -1.85 6.31 8.85
CA LEU A 158 -1.48 4.88 8.79
C LEU A 158 -2.62 3.99 9.26
N ALA A 159 -3.17 4.31 10.44
CA ALA A 159 -4.28 3.55 11.02
C ALA A 159 -5.55 3.72 10.19
N ASP A 160 -5.94 4.95 9.84
CA ASP A 160 -7.16 5.21 9.06
C ASP A 160 -7.16 4.49 7.70
N ILE A 161 -6.06 4.58 6.93
CA ILE A 161 -5.95 3.91 5.63
C ILE A 161 -5.97 2.38 5.79
N GLY A 162 -5.22 1.86 6.75
CA GLY A 162 -5.17 0.42 7.02
C GLY A 162 -6.53 -0.14 7.42
N ASP A 163 -7.23 0.54 8.33
CA ASP A 163 -8.55 0.14 8.82
C ASP A 163 -9.62 0.22 7.72
N ARG A 164 -9.56 1.24 6.85
CA ARG A 164 -10.44 1.33 5.68
C ARG A 164 -10.25 0.16 4.73
N TYR A 165 -9.00 -0.25 4.47
CA TYR A 165 -8.75 -1.40 3.61
C TYR A 165 -9.23 -2.71 4.24
N VAL A 166 -9.00 -2.90 5.55
CA VAL A 166 -9.53 -4.05 6.29
C VAL A 166 -11.06 -4.09 6.22
N ALA A 167 -11.71 -2.94 6.40
CA ALA A 167 -13.17 -2.82 6.31
C ALA A 167 -13.68 -3.18 4.91
N GLU A 168 -13.03 -2.68 3.86
CA GLU A 168 -13.36 -2.98 2.46
C GLU A 168 -13.28 -4.48 2.18
N ILE A 169 -12.16 -5.12 2.55
CA ILE A 169 -11.97 -6.56 2.33
C ILE A 169 -13.00 -7.37 3.14
N HIS A 170 -13.27 -6.99 4.39
CA HIS A 170 -14.31 -7.67 5.18
C HIS A 170 -15.71 -7.50 4.61
N ASP A 171 -16.04 -6.36 4.01
CA ASP A 171 -17.34 -6.15 3.39
C ASP A 171 -17.48 -6.98 2.10
N ILE A 172 -16.43 -7.01 1.26
CA ILE A 172 -16.34 -7.91 0.10
C ILE A 172 -16.57 -9.36 0.53
N GLU A 173 -15.89 -9.82 1.58
CA GLU A 173 -16.03 -11.17 2.12
C GLU A 173 -17.47 -11.46 2.58
N LYS A 174 -18.15 -10.50 3.22
CA LYS A 174 -19.57 -10.66 3.59
C LYS A 174 -20.46 -10.73 2.35
N ASP A 175 -20.21 -9.88 1.36
CA ASP A 175 -20.97 -9.81 0.11
C ASP A 175 -20.87 -11.09 -0.72
N LEU A 176 -19.68 -11.67 -0.80
CA LEU A 176 -19.45 -12.96 -1.44
C LEU A 176 -20.32 -14.07 -0.83
N ARG A 177 -20.50 -14.08 0.49
CA ARG A 177 -21.24 -15.14 1.22
C ARG A 177 -22.75 -14.95 1.28
N LYS A 178 -23.27 -13.81 0.84
CA LYS A 178 -24.71 -13.53 0.77
C LYS A 178 -25.24 -13.43 -0.67
N SER A 179 -24.37 -13.62 -1.66
CA SER A 179 -24.72 -13.62 -3.07
C SER A 179 -25.04 -15.03 -3.54
N ARG A 180 -26.27 -15.25 -4.02
CA ARG A 180 -26.66 -16.55 -4.60
C ARG A 180 -25.90 -16.81 -5.91
N PRO A 181 -25.55 -18.08 -6.23
CA PRO A 181 -25.04 -18.44 -7.55
C PRO A 181 -26.04 -18.08 -8.67
N LEU A 182 -25.54 -17.83 -9.88
CA LEU A 182 -26.33 -17.32 -11.02
C LEU A 182 -27.23 -18.37 -11.71
N ASP A 183 -27.27 -19.60 -11.22
CA ASP A 183 -28.05 -20.70 -11.81
C ASP A 183 -29.35 -21.03 -11.04
N VAL A 184 -29.87 -20.08 -10.23
CA VAL A 184 -30.99 -20.35 -9.32
C VAL A 184 -32.29 -19.67 -9.78
N ILE A 185 -33.17 -20.50 -10.39
CA ILE A 185 -34.63 -20.41 -10.22
C ILE A 185 -34.97 -21.00 -8.84
#